data_AF-A0A2M7XFU1-F1
#
_entry.id   AF-A0A2M7XFU1-F1
#
_cell.length_a   1.000
_cell.length_b   1.000
_cell.length_c   1.000
_cell.angle_alpha   90.00
_cell.angle_beta   90.00
_cell.angle_gamma   90.00
#
_symmetry.space_group_name_H-M   'P 1'
#
loop_
_entity.id
_entity.type
_entity.pdbx_description
1 polymer ?
#
loop_
_entity_poly.entity_id
_entity_poly.type
_entity_poly.pdbx_seq_one_letter_code
_entity_poly.pdbx_strand_id
1 'polypeptide(L)' 'MIYTAKNYEHLLGIPGFSHELLTNHFRLYEGYVKNVNIFFENLSQIEKTSLSYSELKRRFGWEFDGMRLHALNYETQ' A
#
# COMPACT_ATOMS: atom_id res chain seq x y z
N MET A 1 6.25 12.55 2.26
CA MET A 1 4.87 12.87 1.85
C MET A 1 4.00 11.75 2.37
N ILE A 2 2.91 12.07 3.07
CA ILE A 2 1.95 11.08 3.56
C ILE A 2 1.03 10.69 2.39
N TYR A 3 0.79 9.40 2.23
CA TYR A 3 -0.13 8.85 1.24
C TYR A 3 -1.53 8.72 1.83
N THR A 4 -2.54 9.05 1.03
CA THR A 4 -3.95 8.89 1.37
C THR A 4 -4.53 7.76 0.53
N ALA A 5 -5.25 6.84 1.17
CA ALA A 5 -5.93 5.76 0.47
C ALA A 5 -7.06 6.34 -0.38
N LYS A 6 -7.12 5.92 -1.65
CA LYS A 6 -8.23 6.25 -2.54
C LYS A 6 -9.37 5.26 -2.32
N ASN A 7 -10.61 5.73 -2.46
CA ASN A 7 -11.80 4.87 -2.42
C ASN A 7 -12.05 4.26 -3.82
N TYR A 8 -12.12 2.93 -3.88
CA TYR A 8 -12.38 2.16 -5.10
C TYR A 8 -13.70 1.37 -5.04
N GLU A 9 -14.59 1.70 -4.11
CA GLU A 9 -15.88 1.00 -3.93
C GLU A 9 -16.78 1.09 -5.16
N HIS A 10 -16.55 2.06 -6.05
CA HIS A 10 -17.24 2.15 -7.34
C HIS A 10 -17.01 0.94 -8.25
N LEU A 11 -15.96 0.13 -8.01
CA LEU A 11 -15.69 -1.12 -8.72
C LEU A 11 -16.48 -2.31 -8.16
N LEU A 12 -17.22 -2.15 -7.05
CA LEU A 12 -18.04 -3.24 -6.53
C LEU A 12 -19.16 -3.58 -7.51
N GLY A 13 -19.24 -4.85 -7.91
CA GLY A 13 -20.23 -5.36 -8.85
C GLY A 13 -19.75 -5.47 -10.30
N ILE A 14 -18.47 -5.23 -10.57
CA ILE A 14 -17.90 -5.53 -11.89
C ILE A 14 -18.03 -7.03 -12.24
N PRO A 15 -18.34 -7.38 -13.50
CA PRO A 15 -18.42 -8.77 -13.93
C PRO A 15 -17.11 -9.53 -13.70
N GLY A 16 -17.22 -10.79 -13.29
CA GLY A 16 -16.06 -11.68 -13.11
C GLY A 16 -15.37 -11.60 -11.74
N PHE A 17 -15.78 -10.68 -10.86
CA PHE A 17 -15.26 -10.59 -9.50
C PHE A 17 -16.38 -10.64 -8.45
N SER A 18 -16.15 -11.35 -7.35
CA SER A 18 -17.09 -11.35 -6.23
C SER A 18 -16.94 -10.09 -5.39
N HIS A 19 -18.04 -9.68 -4.75
CA HIS A 19 -18.03 -8.56 -3.81
C HIS A 19 -17.02 -8.77 -2.67
N GLU A 20 -16.97 -9.98 -2.11
CA GLU A 20 -16.03 -10.33 -1.02
C GLU A 20 -14.56 -10.20 -1.46
N LEU A 21 -14.22 -10.67 -2.67
CA LEU A 21 -12.87 -10.59 -3.20
C LEU A 21 -12.41 -9.13 -3.29
N LEU A 22 -13.24 -8.25 -3.88
CA LEU A 22 -12.93 -6.84 -4.05
C LEU A 22 -12.81 -6.11 -2.71
N THR A 23 -13.74 -6.34 -1.79
CA THR A 23 -13.69 -5.74 -0.44
C THR A 23 -12.41 -6.15 0.31
N ASN A 24 -12.00 -7.42 0.22
CA ASN A 24 -10.74 -7.88 0.81
C ASN A 24 -9.52 -7.22 0.15
N HIS A 25 -9.54 -7.09 -1.17
CA HIS A 25 -8.49 -6.45 -1.95
C HIS A 25 -8.35 -4.94 -1.67
N PHE A 26 -9.45 -4.23 -1.45
CA PHE A 26 -9.42 -2.82 -1.03
C PHE A 26 -8.85 -2.66 0.37
N ARG A 27 -9.26 -3.53 1.32
CA ARG A 27 -8.70 -3.54 2.68
C ARG A 27 -7.20 -3.83 2.69
N LEU A 28 -6.72 -4.74 1.84
CA LEU A 28 -5.30 -5.01 1.69
C LEU A 28 -4.55 -3.77 1.17
N TYR A 29 -5.09 -3.10 0.16
CA TYR A 29 -4.55 -1.83 -0.35
C TYR A 29 -4.47 -0.74 0.73
N GLU A 30 -5.52 -0.54 1.52
CA GLU A 30 -5.50 0.40 2.65
C GLU A 30 -4.41 0.05 3.67
N GLY A 31 -4.20 -1.25 3.92
CA GLY A 31 -3.11 -1.76 4.75
C GLY A 31 -1.73 -1.34 4.22
N TYR A 32 -1.49 -1.48 2.91
CA TYR A 32 -0.25 -1.03 2.29
C TYR A 32 -0.05 0.49 2.43
N VAL A 33 -1.09 1.30 2.16
CA VAL A 33 -1.02 2.77 2.32
C VAL A 33 -0.62 3.14 3.74
N LYS A 34 -1.27 2.53 4.74
CA LYS A 34 -0.97 2.74 6.15
C LYS A 34 0.48 2.37 6.48
N ASN A 35 0.92 1.19 6.05
CA ASN A 35 2.28 0.72 6.31
C ASN A 35 3.33 1.62 5.67
N VAL A 36 3.15 2.02 4.40
CA VAL A 36 4.07 2.94 3.71
C VAL A 36 4.28 4.22 4.51
N ASN A 37 3.22 4.81 5.07
CA ASN A 37 3.33 6.00 5.91
C ASN A 37 4.13 5.72 7.19
N ILE A 38 3.82 4.64 7.90
CA ILE A 38 4.55 4.23 9.12
C ILE A 38 6.04 4.01 8.83
N PHE A 39 6.37 3.25 7.78
CA PHE A 39 7.75 2.99 7.40
C PHE A 39 8.46 4.27 6.95
N PHE A 40 7.78 5.16 6.24
CA PHE A 40 8.34 6.45 5.83
C PHE A 40 8.71 7.33 7.04
N GLU A 41 7.81 7.42 8.02
CA GLU A 41 8.07 8.15 9.27
C GLU A 41 9.24 7.54 10.04
N ASN A 42 9.25 6.22 10.23
CA ASN A 42 10.32 5.53 10.95
C ASN A 42 11.68 5.67 10.23
N LEU A 43 11.73 5.56 8.90
CA LEU A 43 12.95 5.76 8.12
C LEU A 43 13.53 7.17 8.26
N SER A 44 12.69 8.18 8.54
CA SER A 44 13.16 9.55 8.75
C SER A 44 13.87 9.77 10.08
N GLN A 45 13.69 8.85 11.03
CA GLN A 45 14.21 8.94 12.40
C GLN A 45 15.47 8.08 12.63
N ILE A 46 15.81 7.19 11.70
CA ILE A 46 16.93 6.24 11.85
C ILE A 46 18.14 6.70 11.02
N GLU A 47 19.34 6.48 11.54
CA GLU A 47 20.60 6.77 10.84
C GLU A 47 20.72 5.94 9.55
N LYS A 48 20.95 6.62 8.42
CA LYS A 48 20.93 6.03 7.07
C LYS A 48 21.98 4.93 6.82
N THR A 49 23.08 4.97 7.55
CA THR A 49 24.20 4.01 7.47
C THR A 49 23.99 2.78 8.37
N SER A 50 22.98 2.80 9.23
CA SER A 50 22.70 1.70 10.14
C SER A 50 22.12 0.47 9.42
N LEU A 51 22.37 -0.71 9.99
CA LEU A 51 21.76 -1.95 9.54
C LEU A 51 20.23 -1.90 9.64
N SER A 52 19.70 -1.31 10.72
CA SER A 52 18.26 -1.14 10.94
C SER A 52 17.61 -0.30 9.84
N TYR A 53 18.25 0.78 9.39
CA TYR A 53 17.75 1.56 8.25
C TYR A 53 17.72 0.72 6.97
N SER A 54 18.78 -0.06 6.72
CA SER A 54 18.87 -0.89 5.52
C SER A 54 17.74 -1.92 5.45
N GLU A 55 17.48 -2.64 6.54
CA GLU A 55 16.37 -3.61 6.60
C GLU A 55 15.00 -2.94 6.52
N LEU A 56 14.82 -1.82 7.22
CA LEU A 56 13.56 -1.09 7.18
C LEU A 56 13.28 -0.53 5.79
N LYS A 57 14.33 -0.07 5.08
CA LYS A 57 14.22 0.44 3.71
C LYS A 57 13.89 -0.67 2.72
N ARG A 58 14.44 -1.86 2.90
CA ARG A 58 14.08 -3.06 2.13
C ARG A 58 12.61 -3.42 2.33
N ARG A 59 12.12 -3.42 3.58
CA ARG A 59 10.71 -3.69 3.88
C ARG A 59 9.78 -2.61 3.34
N PHE A 60 10.17 -1.33 3.41
CA PHE A 60 9.41 -0.24 2.81
C PHE A 60 9.14 -0.47 1.31
N GLY A 61 10.11 -1.00 0.56
CA GLY A 61 9.94 -1.32 -0.86
C GLY A 61 8.75 -2.25 -1.11
N TRP A 62 8.61 -3.31 -0.32
CA TRP A 62 7.49 -4.25 -0.41
C TRP A 62 6.13 -3.56 -0.21
N GLU A 63 6.02 -2.75 0.84
CA GLU A 63 4.75 -2.06 1.13
C GLU A 63 4.44 -0.99 0.06
N PHE A 64 5.47 -0.30 -0.44
CA PHE A 64 5.33 0.73 -1.47
C PHE A 64 4.88 0.13 -2.81
N ASP A 65 5.49 -0.97 -3.23
CA ASP A 65 5.09 -1.67 -4.44
C ASP A 65 3.67 -2.23 -4.30
N GLY A 66 3.35 -2.82 -3.13
CA GLY A 66 1.99 -3.27 -2.81
C GLY A 66 0.96 -2.16 -2.95
N MET A 67 1.23 -0.97 -2.41
CA MET A 67 0.36 0.20 -2.55
C MET A 67 0.19 0.63 -4.01
N ARG A 68 1.30 0.75 -4.76
CA ARG A 68 1.29 1.28 -6.13
C ARG A 68 0.66 0.34 -7.13
N LEU A 69 0.98 -0.96 -7.06
CA LEU A 69 0.46 -1.95 -7.98
C LEU A 69 -1.04 -2.16 -7.81
N HIS A 70 -1.54 -2.22 -6.57
CA HIS A 70 -2.99 -2.33 -6.34
C HIS A 70 -3.72 -1.07 -6.81
N ALA A 71 -3.22 0.12 -6.48
CA ALA A 71 -3.82 1.37 -6.96
C ALA A 71 -3.87 1.42 -8.50
N LEU A 72 -2.76 1.12 -9.17
CA LEU A 72 -2.69 1.10 -10.63
C LEU A 72 -3.70 0.11 -11.21
N ASN A 73 -3.75 -1.12 -10.67
CA ASN A 73 -4.67 -2.14 -11.14
C ASN A 73 -6.13 -1.65 -11.09
N TYR A 74 -6.53 -0.98 -10.00
CA TYR A 74 -7.89 -0.45 -9.85
C TYR A 74 -8.17 0.78 -10.71
N GLU A 75 -7.19 1.68 -10.87
CA GLU A 75 -7.31 2.86 -11.74
C GLU A 75 -7.48 2.50 -13.22
N THR A 76 -7.05 1.29 -13.61
CA THR A 76 -7.17 0.78 -14.98
C THR A 76 -8.41 -0.10 -15.23
N GLN A 77 -9.27 -0.30 -14.22
CA GLN A 77 -10.55 -1.00 -14.39
C GLN A 77 -11.68 -0.05 -14.80
#